data_AF-A0A5E4DDZ7-F1
#
_entry.id   AF-A0A5E4DDZ7-F1
#
_cell.length_a   1.000
_cell.length_b   1.000
_cell.length_c   1.000
_cell.angle_alpha   90.00
_cell.angle_beta   90.00
_cell.angle_gamma   90.00
#
_symmetry.space_group_name_H-M   'P 1'
#
loop_
_entity.id
_entity.type
_entity.pdbx_description
1 polymer ?
#
loop_
_entity_poly.entity_id
_entity_poly.type
_entity_poly.pdbx_seq_one_letter_code
_entity_poly.pdbx_strand_id
1 'polypeptide(L)'
;GSLISIHSQFLAALESLKAFWDVMDEIDEKTWVLEPEKPTRSATTRRIALGNNASINIEVDPRHPTMLPECCFLGADHVVKPLGIKLSRNIHLWDPENSLLQNLKDVLEIDFPARGILEKSDFTMDCGICYAYQLDGTIPDQVCGNPQCGQPFHQICLYEWLRGLLTSRQSFNIIFGECPYCSKPITLKMSGRKP
;
A
#
# COMPACT_ATOMS: atom_id res chain seq x y z
N GLY A 1 -12.36 2.37 -40.68
CA GLY A 1 -13.23 1.41 -39.96
C GLY A 1 -14.63 1.96 -39.93
N SER A 2 -15.66 1.11 -40.01
CA SER A 2 -17.05 1.51 -39.81
C SER A 2 -17.37 1.61 -38.31
N LEU A 3 -18.40 2.37 -37.92
CA LEU A 3 -18.86 2.44 -36.53
C LEU A 3 -19.16 1.05 -35.94
N ILE A 4 -19.78 0.18 -36.74
CA ILE A 4 -20.10 -1.20 -36.34
C ILE A 4 -18.81 -1.97 -36.02
N SER A 5 -17.78 -1.85 -36.86
CA SER A 5 -16.50 -2.54 -36.63
C SER A 5 -15.78 -2.06 -35.36
N ILE A 6 -15.89 -0.78 -35.01
CA ILE A 6 -15.30 -0.21 -33.80
C ILE A 6 -16.09 -0.67 -32.56
N HIS A 7 -17.43 -0.67 -32.64
CA HIS A 7 -18.30 -1.15 -31.58
C HIS A 7 -18.05 -2.62 -31.23
N SER A 8 -17.91 -3.49 -32.24
CA SER A 8 -17.58 -4.90 -32.01
C SER A 8 -16.20 -5.10 -31.36
N GLN A 9 -15.19 -4.32 -31.77
CA GLN A 9 -13.86 -4.36 -31.12
C GLN A 9 -13.92 -3.88 -29.67
N PHE A 10 -14.71 -2.84 -29.40
CA PHE A 10 -14.93 -2.35 -28.03
C PHE A 10 -15.59 -3.41 -27.14
N LEU A 11 -16.65 -4.06 -27.61
CA LEU A 11 -17.30 -5.13 -26.85
C LEU A 11 -16.35 -6.31 -26.58
N ALA A 12 -15.54 -6.71 -27.56
CA ALA A 12 -14.54 -7.75 -27.37
C ALA A 12 -13.48 -7.36 -26.33
N ALA A 13 -13.07 -6.09 -26.29
CA ALA A 13 -12.15 -5.58 -25.28
C ALA A 13 -12.79 -5.59 -23.88
N LEU A 14 -14.08 -5.21 -23.75
CA LEU A 14 -14.79 -5.29 -22.47
C LEU A 14 -14.85 -6.72 -21.95
N GLU A 15 -15.18 -7.69 -22.82
CA GLU A 15 -15.23 -9.10 -22.43
C GLU A 15 -13.88 -9.60 -21.95
N SER A 16 -12.78 -9.23 -22.63
CA SER A 16 -11.42 -9.61 -22.23
C SER A 16 -10.99 -9.05 -20.87
N LEU A 17 -11.63 -7.99 -20.38
CA LEU A 17 -11.32 -7.34 -19.10
C LEU A 17 -12.24 -7.78 -17.96
N LYS A 18 -13.23 -8.64 -18.25
CA LYS A 18 -14.20 -9.09 -17.24
C LYS A 18 -13.52 -9.71 -16.02
N ALA A 19 -12.57 -10.63 -16.24
CA ALA A 19 -11.85 -11.30 -15.14
C ALA A 19 -11.06 -10.31 -14.27
N PHE A 20 -10.47 -9.28 -14.89
CA PHE A 20 -9.79 -8.22 -14.16
C PHE A 20 -10.76 -7.45 -13.27
N TRP A 21 -11.90 -7.03 -13.81
CA TRP A 21 -12.91 -6.31 -13.02
C TRP A 21 -13.53 -7.16 -11.91
N ASP A 22 -13.76 -8.45 -12.14
CA ASP A 22 -14.25 -9.37 -11.11
C ASP A 22 -13.25 -9.48 -9.94
N VAL A 23 -11.95 -9.54 -10.23
CA VAL A 23 -10.87 -9.52 -9.21
C VAL A 23 -10.86 -8.21 -8.42
N MET A 24 -10.91 -7.08 -9.12
CA MET A 24 -10.89 -5.76 -8.45
C MET A 24 -12.15 -5.54 -7.60
N ASP A 25 -13.32 -5.96 -8.09
CA ASP A 25 -14.60 -5.85 -7.38
C ASP A 25 -14.59 -6.69 -6.09
N GLU A 26 -14.03 -7.92 -6.12
CA GLU A 26 -13.88 -8.73 -4.91
C GLU A 26 -13.00 -8.05 -3.85
N ILE A 27 -11.86 -7.48 -4.26
CA ILE A 27 -10.95 -6.76 -3.36
C ILE A 27 -11.66 -5.54 -2.77
N ASP A 28 -12.33 -4.75 -3.61
CA ASP A 28 -13.02 -3.52 -3.21
C ASP A 28 -14.20 -3.80 -2.24
N GLU A 29 -14.87 -4.94 -2.39
CA GLU A 29 -15.98 -5.36 -1.53
C GLU A 29 -15.49 -5.96 -0.18
N LYS A 30 -14.48 -6.83 -0.23
CA LYS A 30 -14.13 -7.69 0.92
C LYS A 30 -12.98 -7.17 1.77
N THR A 31 -12.28 -6.13 1.33
CA THR A 31 -11.12 -5.59 2.04
C THR A 31 -11.27 -4.11 2.35
N TRP A 32 -10.41 -3.61 3.24
CA TRP A 32 -10.28 -2.18 3.43
C TRP A 32 -9.27 -1.59 2.44
N VAL A 33 -9.77 -1.17 1.28
CA VAL A 33 -9.01 -0.39 0.31
C VAL A 33 -8.82 1.04 0.81
N LEU A 34 -7.56 1.45 0.93
CA LEU A 34 -7.12 2.80 1.28
C LEU A 34 -7.01 3.68 0.03
N GLU A 35 -6.40 3.15 -1.04
CA GLU A 35 -6.15 3.92 -2.26
C GLU A 35 -6.34 3.05 -3.52
N PRO A 36 -6.93 3.62 -4.58
CA PRO A 36 -7.64 4.90 -4.61
C PRO A 36 -8.93 4.86 -3.77
N GLU A 37 -9.32 5.97 -3.15
CA GLU A 37 -10.56 6.04 -2.32
C GLU A 37 -11.82 5.77 -3.15
N LYS A 38 -11.79 6.18 -4.43
CA LYS A 38 -12.87 5.99 -5.41
C LYS A 38 -12.27 5.32 -6.65
N PRO A 39 -12.10 3.99 -6.64
CA PRO A 39 -11.51 3.30 -7.77
C PRO A 39 -12.35 3.46 -9.03
N THR A 40 -11.65 3.64 -10.15
CA THR A 40 -12.25 3.62 -11.50
C THR A 40 -11.97 2.28 -12.16
N ARG A 41 -12.69 1.95 -13.24
CA ARG A 41 -12.48 0.71 -14.01
C ARG A 41 -11.10 0.63 -14.69
N SER A 42 -10.37 1.73 -14.80
CA SER A 42 -9.00 1.76 -15.32
C SER A 42 -7.92 1.66 -14.23
N ALA A 43 -8.29 1.73 -12.94
CA ALA A 43 -7.32 1.67 -11.85
C ALA A 43 -6.85 0.24 -11.60
N THR A 44 -5.59 -0.05 -11.90
CA THR A 44 -4.94 -1.37 -11.76
C THR A 44 -4.29 -1.60 -10.40
N THR A 45 -4.21 -0.56 -9.57
CA THR A 45 -3.56 -0.62 -8.26
C THR A 45 -4.57 -0.58 -7.13
N ARG A 46 -4.25 -1.27 -6.02
CA ARG A 46 -4.95 -1.14 -4.74
C ARG A 46 -3.96 -1.10 -3.61
N ARG A 47 -4.09 -0.11 -2.74
CA ARG A 47 -3.47 -0.10 -1.42
C ARG A 47 -4.49 -0.61 -0.42
N ILE A 48 -4.20 -1.74 0.20
CA ILE A 48 -5.11 -2.47 1.08
C ILE A 48 -4.54 -2.46 2.50
N ALA A 49 -5.36 -2.14 3.50
CA ALA A 49 -4.94 -2.20 4.90
C ALA A 49 -4.72 -3.66 5.34
N LEU A 50 -3.70 -3.89 6.17
CA LEU A 50 -3.39 -5.21 6.75
C LEU A 50 -3.63 -5.28 8.26
N GLY A 51 -4.00 -4.16 8.89
CA GLY A 51 -3.96 -3.99 10.34
C GLY A 51 -2.59 -3.54 10.85
N ASN A 52 -2.49 -3.20 12.15
CA ASN A 52 -1.26 -2.80 12.84
C ASN A 52 -0.43 -1.70 12.12
N ASN A 53 -1.10 -0.65 11.61
CA ASN A 53 -0.48 0.43 10.83
C ASN A 53 0.34 -0.05 9.61
N ALA A 54 -0.03 -1.18 9.02
CA ALA A 54 0.55 -1.70 7.80
C ALA A 54 -0.47 -1.79 6.65
N SER A 55 0.05 -1.71 5.43
CA SER A 55 -0.72 -1.85 4.20
C SER A 55 0.11 -2.57 3.14
N ILE A 56 -0.56 -3.18 2.16
CA ILE A 56 0.06 -3.71 0.94
C ILE A 56 -0.44 -2.90 -0.24
N ASN A 57 0.46 -2.44 -1.09
CA ASN A 57 0.12 -1.94 -2.41
C ASN A 57 0.33 -3.06 -3.42
N ILE A 58 -0.73 -3.39 -4.16
CA ILE A 58 -0.69 -4.36 -5.25
C ILE A 58 -0.90 -3.66 -6.61
N GLU A 59 -0.23 -4.16 -7.64
CA GLU A 59 -0.46 -3.79 -9.04
C GLU A 59 -0.84 -5.02 -9.85
N VAL A 60 -2.07 -5.04 -10.34
CA VAL A 60 -2.68 -6.18 -11.03
C VAL A 60 -2.58 -5.98 -12.54
N ASP A 61 -2.01 -6.97 -13.25
CA ASP A 61 -2.02 -6.99 -14.72
C ASP A 61 -3.45 -7.29 -15.22
N PRO A 62 -4.11 -6.37 -15.96
CA PRO A 62 -5.46 -6.60 -16.46
C PRO A 62 -5.59 -7.78 -17.41
N ARG A 63 -4.49 -8.25 -18.01
CA ARG A 63 -4.47 -9.41 -18.91
C ARG A 63 -4.29 -10.73 -18.18
N HIS A 64 -3.73 -10.70 -16.97
CA HIS A 64 -3.44 -11.87 -16.16
C HIS A 64 -3.81 -11.64 -14.68
N PRO A 65 -5.09 -11.32 -14.38
CA PRO A 65 -5.49 -10.73 -13.10
C PRO A 65 -5.40 -11.67 -11.88
N THR A 66 -5.25 -12.97 -12.09
CA THR A 66 -5.06 -13.98 -11.02
C THR A 66 -3.60 -14.38 -10.82
N MET A 67 -2.67 -13.86 -11.63
CA MET A 67 -1.24 -14.07 -11.42
C MET A 67 -0.73 -13.25 -10.24
N LEU A 68 0.40 -13.65 -9.67
CA LEU A 68 1.06 -12.92 -8.57
C LEU A 68 1.33 -11.46 -9.00
N PRO A 69 0.69 -10.46 -8.34
CA PRO A 69 0.92 -9.06 -8.66
C PRO A 69 2.23 -8.57 -8.06
N GLU A 70 2.69 -7.41 -8.53
CA GLU A 70 3.73 -6.68 -7.80
C GLU A 70 3.18 -6.27 -6.43
N CYS A 71 3.91 -6.61 -5.37
CA CYS A 71 3.50 -6.40 -3.98
C CYS A 71 4.50 -5.50 -3.26
N CYS A 72 4.03 -4.38 -2.70
CA CYS A 72 4.84 -3.46 -1.91
C CYS A 72 4.22 -3.27 -0.52
N PHE A 73 4.90 -3.79 0.52
CA PHE A 73 4.45 -3.60 1.90
C PHE A 73 4.90 -2.25 2.45
N LEU A 74 3.99 -1.56 3.14
CA LEU A 74 4.19 -0.25 3.74
C LEU A 74 3.83 -0.31 5.22
N GLY A 75 4.75 0.05 6.10
CA GLY A 75 4.59 -0.05 7.55
C GLY A 75 5.94 -0.11 8.26
N ALA A 76 5.92 -0.23 9.59
CA ALA A 76 7.15 -0.40 10.36
C ALA A 76 7.85 -1.73 10.02
N ASP A 77 9.18 -1.71 9.94
CA ASP A 77 10.01 -2.88 9.56
C ASP A 77 9.64 -4.18 10.28
N HIS A 78 9.38 -4.10 11.59
CA HIS A 78 9.05 -5.27 12.40
C HIS A 78 7.67 -5.86 12.08
N VAL A 79 6.78 -5.08 11.45
CA VAL A 79 5.46 -5.51 10.98
C VAL A 79 5.55 -6.06 9.56
N VAL A 80 6.26 -5.38 8.66
CA VAL A 80 6.26 -5.73 7.22
C VAL A 80 7.28 -6.81 6.82
N LYS A 81 8.43 -6.91 7.51
CA LYS A 81 9.44 -7.95 7.19
C LYS A 81 8.90 -9.38 7.35
N PRO A 82 8.15 -9.72 8.41
CA PRO A 82 7.52 -11.04 8.51
C PRO A 82 6.58 -11.35 7.34
N LEU A 83 5.82 -10.36 6.86
CA LEU A 83 4.91 -10.54 5.72
C LEU A 83 5.67 -10.82 4.42
N GLY A 84 6.78 -10.12 4.17
CA GLY A 84 7.66 -10.40 3.05
C GLY A 84 8.25 -11.82 3.10
N ILE A 85 8.64 -12.29 4.29
CA ILE A 85 9.13 -13.66 4.49
C ILE A 85 8.04 -14.69 4.19
N LYS A 86 6.80 -14.47 4.69
CA LYS A 86 5.67 -15.36 4.39
C LYS A 86 5.36 -15.40 2.90
N LEU A 87 5.33 -14.24 2.23
CA LEU A 87 5.15 -14.14 0.78
C LEU A 87 6.17 -15.00 0.03
N SER A 88 7.47 -14.84 0.33
CA SER A 88 8.51 -15.63 -0.33
C SER A 88 8.46 -17.12 0.01
N ARG A 89 8.13 -17.48 1.25
CA ARG A 89 8.06 -18.88 1.70
C ARG A 89 6.89 -19.62 1.06
N ASN A 90 5.74 -18.97 0.99
CA ASN A 90 4.47 -19.59 0.63
C ASN A 90 4.09 -19.34 -0.83
N ILE A 91 4.91 -18.64 -1.63
CA ILE A 91 4.64 -18.32 -3.04
C ILE A 91 4.28 -19.55 -3.89
N HIS A 92 4.77 -20.73 -3.53
CA HIS A 92 4.47 -22.00 -4.20
C HIS A 92 3.02 -22.48 -4.00
N LEU A 93 2.29 -21.91 -3.04
CA LEU A 93 0.86 -22.15 -2.81
C LEU A 93 -0.03 -21.29 -3.73
N TRP A 94 0.55 -20.38 -4.51
CA TRP A 94 -0.21 -19.54 -5.42
C TRP A 94 -0.85 -20.38 -6.52
N ASP A 95 -2.18 -20.34 -6.60
CA ASP A 95 -2.96 -21.09 -7.56
C ASP A 95 -3.73 -20.13 -8.47
N PRO A 96 -3.42 -20.06 -9.79
CA PRO A 96 -4.13 -19.19 -10.73
C PRO A 96 -5.63 -19.47 -10.87
N GLU A 97 -6.10 -20.64 -10.43
CA GLU A 97 -7.54 -21.00 -10.40
C GLU A 97 -8.26 -20.39 -9.17
N ASN A 98 -7.51 -20.01 -8.13
CA ASN A 98 -8.06 -19.28 -6.99
C ASN A 98 -8.18 -17.79 -7.29
N SER A 99 -9.06 -17.12 -6.54
CA SER A 99 -9.14 -15.66 -6.62
C SER A 99 -7.88 -15.00 -6.07
N LEU A 100 -7.56 -13.80 -6.58
CA LEU A 100 -6.39 -13.05 -6.14
C LEU A 100 -6.41 -12.81 -4.63
N LEU A 101 -7.58 -12.45 -4.09
CA LEU A 101 -7.73 -12.21 -2.66
C LEU A 101 -7.48 -13.48 -1.84
N GLN A 102 -7.98 -14.63 -2.30
CA GLN A 102 -7.77 -15.90 -1.62
C GLN A 102 -6.29 -16.29 -1.61
N ASN A 103 -5.61 -16.20 -2.76
CA ASN A 103 -4.16 -16.42 -2.85
C ASN A 103 -3.38 -15.52 -1.88
N LEU A 104 -3.72 -14.23 -1.81
CA LEU A 104 -3.07 -13.29 -0.89
C LEU A 104 -3.28 -13.70 0.58
N LYS A 105 -4.48 -14.16 0.97
CA LYS A 105 -4.74 -14.65 2.33
C LYS A 105 -3.90 -15.87 2.68
N ASP A 106 -3.87 -16.84 1.77
CA ASP A 106 -3.18 -18.12 2.01
C ASP A 106 -1.66 -17.92 2.08
N VAL A 107 -1.11 -17.14 1.14
CA VAL A 107 0.33 -16.88 1.05
C VAL A 107 0.81 -16.01 2.22
N LEU A 108 0.04 -14.99 2.61
CA LEU A 108 0.40 -14.11 3.73
C LEU A 108 -0.02 -14.66 5.10
N GLU A 109 -0.82 -15.72 5.14
CA GLU A 109 -1.42 -16.31 6.34
C GLU A 109 -2.05 -15.22 7.23
N ILE A 110 -2.94 -14.41 6.64
CA ILE A 110 -3.68 -13.34 7.32
C ILE A 110 -5.13 -13.30 6.86
N ASP A 111 -5.97 -12.73 7.70
CA ASP A 111 -7.27 -12.22 7.31
C ASP A 111 -7.18 -10.72 7.04
N PHE A 112 -7.69 -10.29 5.88
CA PHE A 112 -7.77 -8.87 5.56
C PHE A 112 -8.89 -8.21 6.37
N PRO A 113 -8.65 -7.03 6.97
CA PRO A 113 -9.68 -6.28 7.65
C PRO A 113 -10.78 -5.87 6.67
N ALA A 114 -12.03 -6.12 7.04
CA ALA A 114 -13.18 -5.65 6.28
C ALA A 114 -13.43 -4.16 6.57
N ARG A 115 -13.86 -3.41 5.55
CA ARG A 115 -14.12 -1.96 5.63
C ARG A 115 -15.05 -1.54 6.78
N GLY A 116 -15.99 -2.40 7.17
CA GLY A 116 -17.01 -2.09 8.18
C GLY A 116 -16.68 -2.42 9.63
N ILE A 117 -15.55 -3.09 9.91
CA ILE A 117 -15.22 -3.57 11.26
C ILE A 117 -14.42 -2.54 12.07
N LEU A 118 -13.78 -1.56 11.43
CA LEU A 118 -12.88 -0.60 12.08
C LEU A 118 -13.49 0.80 12.08
N GLU A 119 -13.62 1.39 13.26
CA GLU A 119 -13.89 2.83 13.37
C GLU A 119 -12.67 3.59 12.82
N LYS A 120 -12.91 4.70 12.11
CA LYS A 120 -11.87 5.55 11.51
C LYS A 120 -10.76 5.97 12.50
N SER A 121 -11.03 5.90 13.80
CA SER A 121 -10.11 6.19 14.91
C SER A 121 -9.07 5.11 15.18
N ASP A 122 -9.32 3.84 14.82
CA ASP A 122 -8.42 2.73 15.13
C ASP A 122 -7.26 2.59 14.14
N PHE A 123 -7.28 3.38 13.06
CA PHE A 123 -6.29 3.36 12.00
C PHE A 123 -5.99 4.78 11.51
N THR A 124 -5.35 5.60 12.35
CA THR A 124 -4.90 6.93 11.92
C THR A 124 -3.63 6.78 11.08
N MET A 125 -3.82 6.67 9.78
CA MET A 125 -2.74 6.75 8.79
C MET A 125 -2.34 8.21 8.50
N ASP A 126 -2.77 9.17 9.31
CA ASP A 126 -2.39 10.57 9.13
C ASP A 126 -0.96 10.81 9.56
N CYS A 127 -0.27 11.71 8.87
CA CYS A 127 1.07 12.10 9.25
C CYS A 127 1.08 12.70 10.66
N GLY A 128 1.95 12.21 11.53
CA GLY A 128 2.10 12.76 12.89
C GLY A 128 2.62 14.21 12.97
N ILE A 129 2.90 14.87 11.84
CA ILE A 129 3.40 16.25 11.83
C ILE A 129 2.35 17.20 11.25
N CYS A 130 1.81 16.90 10.06
CA CYS A 130 0.83 17.77 9.42
C CYS A 130 -0.63 17.35 9.67
N TYR A 131 -0.87 16.21 10.33
CA TYR A 131 -2.19 15.65 10.60
C TYR A 131 -3.05 15.45 9.35
N ALA A 132 -2.42 15.31 8.18
CA ALA A 132 -3.07 15.00 6.93
C ALA A 132 -2.63 13.62 6.44
N TYR A 133 -3.55 12.90 5.80
CA TYR A 133 -3.25 11.67 5.07
C TYR A 133 -2.54 11.96 3.75
N GLN A 134 -3.01 12.97 3.01
CA GLN A 134 -2.42 13.36 1.73
C GLN A 134 -1.77 14.74 1.82
N LEU A 135 -0.54 14.83 1.34
CA LEU A 135 0.21 16.08 1.17
C LEU A 135 0.93 16.02 -0.18
N ASP A 136 0.56 16.90 -1.11
CA ASP A 136 1.13 16.99 -2.47
C ASP A 136 1.16 15.64 -3.22
N GLY A 137 0.08 14.86 -3.10
CA GLY A 137 -0.03 13.53 -3.71
C GLY A 137 0.84 12.45 -3.04
N THR A 138 1.46 12.75 -1.90
CA THR A 138 2.19 11.80 -1.07
C THR A 138 1.40 11.38 0.16
N ILE A 139 1.73 10.20 0.66
CA ILE A 139 1.16 9.56 1.85
C ILE A 139 2.23 9.43 2.93
N PRO A 140 1.86 9.29 4.20
CA PRO A 140 2.82 9.09 5.27
C PRO A 140 3.27 7.62 5.30
N ASP A 141 4.28 7.33 4.51
CA ASP A 141 4.88 6.00 4.38
C ASP A 141 6.13 5.80 5.25
N GLN A 142 6.64 6.87 5.88
CA GLN A 142 7.78 6.80 6.80
C GLN A 142 7.29 6.51 8.21
N VAL A 143 7.42 5.26 8.65
CA VAL A 143 6.89 4.82 9.95
C VAL A 143 8.00 4.68 10.99
N CYS A 144 7.75 5.16 12.21
CA CYS A 144 8.66 4.94 13.32
C CYS A 144 8.86 3.45 13.59
N GLY A 145 10.12 2.98 13.60
CA GLY A 145 10.45 1.57 13.82
C GLY A 145 10.24 1.06 15.24
N ASN A 146 10.02 1.95 16.22
CA ASN A 146 9.75 1.56 17.61
C ASN A 146 8.36 0.91 17.72
N PRO A 147 8.25 -0.36 18.19
CA PRO A 147 6.97 -1.07 18.31
C PRO A 147 5.94 -0.40 19.21
N GLN A 148 6.38 0.42 20.16
CA GLN A 148 5.49 1.17 21.07
C GLN A 148 5.09 2.54 20.50
N CYS A 149 5.52 2.88 19.28
CA CYS A 149 5.23 4.16 18.64
C CYS A 149 4.49 3.97 17.31
N GLY A 150 5.15 3.42 16.29
CA GLY A 150 4.52 3.16 14.99
C GLY A 150 3.92 4.38 14.28
N GLN A 151 4.26 5.61 14.69
CA GLN A 151 3.70 6.83 14.08
C GLN A 151 4.16 6.99 12.63
N PRO A 152 3.24 7.19 11.66
CA PRO A 152 3.58 7.43 10.27
C PRO A 152 3.83 8.92 9.98
N PHE A 153 4.70 9.21 9.02
CA PHE A 153 5.04 10.56 8.58
C PHE A 153 5.22 10.63 7.06
N HIS A 154 4.84 11.76 6.45
CA HIS A 154 5.29 12.06 5.08
C HIS A 154 6.80 12.24 5.06
N GLN A 155 7.43 11.81 3.97
CA GLN A 155 8.88 12.00 3.77
C GLN A 155 9.30 13.46 3.92
N ILE A 156 8.53 14.40 3.33
CA ILE A 156 8.79 15.84 3.39
C ILE A 156 8.62 16.36 4.82
N CYS A 157 7.51 16.03 5.50
CA CYS A 157 7.26 16.47 6.87
C CYS A 157 8.37 16.01 7.83
N LEU A 158 8.78 14.74 7.74
CA LEU A 158 9.84 14.21 8.59
C LEU A 158 11.21 14.81 8.25
N TYR A 159 11.49 15.07 6.98
CA TYR A 159 12.72 15.74 6.56
C TYR A 159 12.82 17.16 7.14
N GLU A 160 11.76 17.95 6.98
CA GLU A 160 11.64 19.32 7.49
C GLU A 160 11.81 19.37 9.01
N TRP A 161 11.27 18.38 9.73
CA TRP A 161 11.48 18.23 11.16
C TRP A 161 12.94 17.91 11.50
N LEU A 162 13.48 16.83 10.92
CA LEU A 162 14.81 16.31 11.28
C LEU A 162 15.93 17.29 10.94
N ARG A 163 15.83 18.04 9.83
CA ARG A 163 16.87 19.02 9.46
C ARG A 163 16.99 20.19 10.45
N GLY A 164 15.94 20.46 11.23
CA GLY A 164 15.95 21.50 12.27
C GLY A 164 16.62 21.07 13.58
N LEU A 165 16.91 19.78 13.78
CA LEU A 165 17.47 19.25 15.02
C LEU A 165 19.00 19.21 14.96
N LEU A 166 19.66 19.73 16.01
CA LEU A 166 21.13 19.65 16.17
C LEU A 166 21.64 18.21 16.36
N THR A 167 20.76 17.30 16.81
CA THR A 167 21.06 15.89 17.03
C THR A 167 21.01 15.06 15.75
N SER A 168 20.41 15.58 14.67
CA SER A 168 20.31 14.88 13.41
C SER A 168 21.67 14.74 12.73
N ARG A 169 21.84 13.66 11.96
CA ARG A 169 23.02 13.39 11.15
C ARG A 169 22.55 13.04 9.74
N GLN A 170 23.21 13.60 8.74
CA GLN A 170 22.92 13.27 7.34
C GLN A 170 24.12 12.58 6.70
N SER A 171 23.84 11.50 5.97
CA SER A 171 24.81 10.79 5.14
C SER A 171 24.17 10.50 3.78
N PHE A 172 24.71 11.10 2.72
CA PHE A 172 24.13 11.06 1.37
C PHE A 172 22.64 11.45 1.36
N ASN A 173 21.77 10.55 0.92
CA ASN A 173 20.32 10.70 0.86
C ASN A 173 19.60 10.12 2.09
N ILE A 174 20.32 9.84 3.18
CA ILE A 174 19.75 9.30 4.42
C ILE A 174 19.97 10.30 5.55
N ILE A 175 18.91 10.64 6.28
CA ILE A 175 18.98 11.42 7.51
C ILE A 175 18.58 10.54 8.70
N PHE A 176 19.38 10.61 9.75
CA PHE A 176 19.20 9.92 11.01
C PHE A 176 18.87 10.96 12.08
N GLY A 177 17.89 10.66 12.92
CA GLY A 177 17.58 11.51 14.07
C GLY A 177 16.60 10.81 15.01
N GLU A 178 15.79 11.60 15.70
CA GLU A 178 14.86 11.11 16.73
C GLU A 178 13.41 11.30 16.29
N CYS A 179 12.58 10.29 16.55
CA CYS A 179 11.15 10.34 16.28
C CYS A 179 10.49 11.49 17.08
N PRO A 180 9.65 12.33 16.45
CA PRO A 180 8.96 13.44 17.14
C PRO A 180 8.07 12.99 18.31
N TYR A 181 7.65 11.72 18.35
CA TYR A 181 6.69 11.20 19.32
C TYR A 181 7.34 10.45 20.48
N CYS A 182 8.31 9.57 20.19
CA CYS A 182 8.89 8.69 21.21
C CYS A 182 10.38 8.93 21.48
N SER A 183 10.99 9.90 20.77
CA SER A 183 12.42 10.23 20.85
C SER A 183 13.37 9.07 20.59
N LYS A 184 12.88 7.93 20.07
CA LYS A 184 13.72 6.81 19.64
C LYS A 184 14.32 7.08 18.25
N PRO A 185 15.44 6.43 17.90
CA PRO A 185 16.06 6.60 16.60
C PRO A 185 15.07 6.34 15.45
N ILE A 186 15.07 7.23 14.46
CA ILE A 186 14.35 7.10 13.20
C ILE A 186 15.28 7.42 12.03
N THR A 187 15.12 6.66 10.95
CA THR A 187 15.92 6.82 9.73
C THR A 187 14.98 7.20 8.60
N LEU A 188 15.30 8.27 7.89
CA LEU A 188 14.58 8.71 6.72
C LEU A 188 15.48 8.61 5.50
N LYS A 189 15.06 7.81 4.51
CA LYS A 189 15.71 7.73 3.21
C LYS A 189 14.98 8.63 2.23
N MET A 190 15.65 9.68 1.78
CA MET A 190 15.12 10.59 0.77
C MET A 190 15.07 9.86 -0.57
N SER A 191 13.85 9.56 -1.03
CA SER A 191 13.59 9.11 -2.39
C SER A 191 13.68 10.33 -3.30
N GLY A 192 14.49 10.25 -4.36
CA GLY A 192 14.72 11.34 -5.31
C GLY A 192 13.54 11.65 -6.23
N ARG A 193 12.30 11.63 -5.73
CA ARG A 193 11.18 12.23 -6.46
C ARG A 193 11.39 13.75 -6.42
N LYS A 194 11.92 14.27 -7.53
CA LYS A 194 11.87 15.70 -7.81
C LYS A 194 10.39 16.14 -7.79
N PRO A 195 10.09 17.37 -7.33
CA PRO A 195 8.79 17.98 -7.55
C PRO A 195 8.43 18.01 -9.05
#